data_AF-A0A522R2I5-F1
#
_entry.id   AF-A0A522R2I5-F1
#
_cell.length_a   1.000
_cell.length_b   1.000
_cell.length_c   1.000
_cell.angle_alpha   90.00
_cell.angle_beta   90.00
_cell.angle_gamma   90.00
#
_symmetry.space_group_name_H-M   'P 1'
#
loop_
_entity.id
_entity.type
_entity.pdbx_description
1 polymer ?
#
loop_
_entity_poly.entity_id
_entity_poly.type
_entity_poly.pdbx_seq_one_letter_code
_entity_poly.pdbx_strand_id
1 'polypeptide(L)'
;MNVRNDDDSTSGGPRRTDPVLGNLDHLDTGVDRFSAGHAPRVEPPSRRPPPKARPKRGGELPRRRRRWWPALVVIAVLAAGAWAWNHQAMLSGLLPQTQLNSLLTRADKAYAAGKLSGSPDSARDLFEAARALDPDNEQALTGLQNVGNAELGRAKAALQQRDYTAARTALEEARSLLGGGADVTAVDQELAKAILHNANVDVLINQARAALANGRIDGPDGAAALFGKVLAGDPDNPVARHGMNQIGDLLATRLQGQLGSGDRAGARQTLATLAGLLPGYSQLPTLRANVAAADRAADAQRDQYLAQGQADLRAGKITGTDTDNAEAQFKAALAADPGNAKAQAGLGQVAEALIMQANAAIDAGHPHDAKILLDEAATLAPKSADLAAARSRLAAGGTTRVAADASAQAAPALTPADSAKLARLVARAKVAARKGDIMLPPGNSAYDLYRAALGIDGNNAEAQAGLRALPQITRDQFQRALREDNLDHAHDMLATLEQLDPGDPAAATLRHQLGSAWLDRADHYIGLGELAAARAALREAQRLVPDDPRISEVDARIHHND
;
A
#
# COMPACT_ATOMS: atom_id res chain seq x y z
N MET A 1 1.76 55.23 30.43
CA MET A 1 0.72 55.38 31.47
C MET A 1 -0.42 54.42 31.16
N ASN A 2 -0.73 53.52 32.12
CA ASN A 2 -2.00 52.82 32.45
C ASN A 2 -2.92 52.31 31.32
N VAL A 3 -3.13 51.00 31.14
CA VAL A 3 -3.87 49.99 31.97
C VAL A 3 -5.40 50.22 32.05
N ARG A 4 -6.16 49.28 31.45
CA ARG A 4 -7.43 48.62 31.89
C ARG A 4 -8.16 48.05 30.64
N ASN A 5 -8.30 46.75 30.39
CA ASN A 5 -8.98 45.61 31.06
C ASN A 5 -10.51 45.56 30.85
N ASP A 6 -11.00 44.31 30.75
CA ASP A 6 -12.39 43.79 30.76
C ASP A 6 -13.03 43.59 29.35
N ASP A 7 -13.17 42.35 28.84
CA ASP A 7 -14.23 41.31 29.05
C ASP A 7 -15.30 41.39 27.92
N ASP A 8 -15.94 40.37 27.33
CA ASP A 8 -16.16 38.95 27.62
C ASP A 8 -16.77 38.23 26.37
N SER A 9 -16.93 36.90 26.47
CA SER A 9 -17.90 36.01 25.80
C SER A 9 -17.48 35.12 24.60
N THR A 10 -17.13 33.86 24.91
CA THR A 10 -17.46 32.69 24.07
C THR A 10 -18.09 31.58 24.93
N SER A 11 -19.35 31.25 24.62
CA SER A 11 -20.09 30.02 24.98
C SER A 11 -19.60 28.85 24.12
N GLY A 12 -19.57 27.57 24.49
CA GLY A 12 -20.05 26.80 25.62
C GLY A 12 -20.16 25.34 25.14
N GLY A 13 -19.34 24.42 25.68
CA GLY A 13 -19.38 22.98 25.40
C GLY A 13 -19.70 22.16 26.67
N PRO A 14 -20.27 20.95 26.56
CA PRO A 14 -20.74 20.20 27.72
C PRO A 14 -19.67 19.34 28.44
N ARG A 15 -19.91 19.20 29.75
CA ARG A 15 -19.14 18.63 30.88
C ARG A 15 -18.75 17.14 30.72
N ARG A 16 -17.49 16.75 31.03
CA ARG A 16 -16.95 16.17 32.30
C ARG A 16 -17.45 14.72 32.56
N THR A 17 -16.63 13.70 32.84
CA THR A 17 -15.63 13.57 33.93
C THR A 17 -14.64 12.41 33.73
N ASP A 18 -13.34 12.66 33.95
CA ASP A 18 -12.29 11.65 34.28
C ASP A 18 -12.31 11.29 35.79
N PRO A 19 -11.49 10.31 36.26
CA PRO A 19 -10.11 10.60 36.71
C PRO A 19 -9.07 9.53 36.28
N VAL A 20 -7.97 9.86 35.58
CA VAL A 20 -6.64 10.36 36.03
C VAL A 20 -5.75 9.37 36.82
N LEU A 21 -4.83 8.75 36.06
CA LEU A 21 -3.37 8.60 36.21
C LEU A 21 -2.69 8.42 37.58
N GLY A 22 -1.69 7.52 37.59
CA GLY A 22 -0.56 7.55 38.52
C GLY A 22 0.54 6.54 38.13
N ASN A 23 1.59 7.05 37.50
CA ASN A 23 2.72 6.33 36.90
C ASN A 23 3.69 5.76 37.95
N LEU A 24 4.35 4.67 37.57
CA LEU A 24 5.34 3.92 38.35
C LEU A 24 6.74 4.40 37.99
N ASP A 25 7.42 5.03 38.94
CA ASP A 25 8.85 5.34 38.83
C ASP A 25 9.59 4.78 40.04
N HIS A 26 10.51 3.84 39.75
CA HIS A 26 11.83 3.64 40.39
C HIS A 26 11.88 3.28 41.89
N LEU A 27 12.80 2.48 42.43
CA LEU A 27 13.95 1.70 41.99
C LEU A 27 14.36 0.85 43.22
N ASP A 28 14.87 -0.34 42.96
CA ASP A 28 16.03 -0.98 43.60
C ASP A 28 16.25 -1.07 45.14
N THR A 29 16.53 -2.33 45.51
CA THR A 29 17.57 -2.81 46.46
C THR A 29 17.41 -2.61 47.97
N GLY A 30 17.24 -3.75 48.64
CA GLY A 30 18.31 -4.26 49.52
C GLY A 30 18.19 -4.06 51.04
N VAL A 31 18.06 -5.20 51.72
CA VAL A 31 18.75 -5.59 52.99
C VAL A 31 18.14 -5.13 54.33
N ASP A 32 17.70 -6.15 55.08
CA ASP A 32 17.79 -6.39 56.53
C ASP A 32 17.82 -5.18 57.51
N ARG A 33 16.84 -5.11 58.42
CA ARG A 33 16.88 -5.64 59.82
C ARG A 33 15.97 -4.86 60.79
N PHE A 34 15.38 -5.65 61.70
CA PHE A 34 14.96 -5.35 63.08
C PHE A 34 13.70 -4.50 63.39
N SER A 35 12.85 -5.17 64.20
CA SER A 35 12.08 -4.67 65.35
C SER A 35 10.81 -3.85 65.09
N ALA A 36 9.67 -4.54 65.20
CA ALA A 36 8.34 -3.95 65.28
C ALA A 36 7.95 -3.66 66.74
N GLY A 37 7.57 -2.40 67.00
CA GLY A 37 6.82 -1.97 68.17
C GLY A 37 5.45 -1.44 67.77
N HIS A 38 4.41 -2.01 68.40
CA HIS A 38 3.24 -1.35 69.00
C HIS A 38 2.41 -0.32 68.20
N ALA A 39 1.09 -0.58 68.09
CA ALA A 39 0.05 0.45 67.98
C ALA A 39 -1.39 -0.09 68.24
N PRO A 40 -2.38 0.78 68.58
CA PRO A 40 -3.39 0.56 69.64
C PRO A 40 -4.88 0.49 69.17
N ARG A 41 -5.82 -0.05 69.98
CA ARG A 41 -6.89 0.57 70.85
C ARG A 41 -7.97 1.39 70.08
N VAL A 42 -9.30 1.22 70.21
CA VAL A 42 -10.30 1.48 71.30
C VAL A 42 -11.69 0.98 70.76
N GLU A 43 -12.42 0.02 71.38
CA GLU A 43 -13.69 0.11 72.21
C GLU A 43 -14.98 0.72 71.54
N PRO A 44 -16.24 0.56 72.06
CA PRO A 44 -16.95 -0.46 72.89
C PRO A 44 -18.37 -0.82 72.26
N PRO A 45 -19.49 -1.32 72.92
CA PRO A 45 -19.83 -1.50 74.35
C PRO A 45 -20.73 -2.70 74.84
N SER A 46 -20.80 -2.84 76.18
CA SER A 46 -22.01 -2.95 77.07
C SER A 46 -22.40 -4.24 77.87
N ARG A 47 -22.60 -4.02 79.21
CA ARG A 47 -23.56 -4.58 80.23
C ARG A 47 -23.29 -5.88 81.06
N ARG A 48 -22.87 -5.67 82.34
CA ARG A 48 -23.35 -6.10 83.72
C ARG A 48 -24.34 -7.29 83.93
N PRO A 49 -24.51 -7.92 85.14
CA PRO A 49 -23.95 -7.69 86.51
C PRO A 49 -23.59 -9.02 87.31
N PRO A 50 -23.68 -9.13 88.67
CA PRO A 50 -22.61 -8.99 89.68
C PRO A 50 -22.34 -10.27 90.55
N PRO A 51 -21.44 -10.24 91.56
CA PRO A 51 -21.58 -11.12 92.72
C PRO A 51 -21.54 -10.42 94.10
N LYS A 52 -22.21 -11.04 95.08
CA LYS A 52 -22.34 -10.63 96.50
C LYS A 52 -21.24 -11.26 97.39
N ALA A 53 -21.06 -10.66 98.57
CA ALA A 53 -20.01 -10.91 99.55
C ALA A 53 -20.27 -12.07 100.57
N ARG A 54 -19.15 -12.68 101.04
CA ARG A 54 -18.71 -13.22 102.37
C ARG A 54 -19.77 -13.68 103.42
N PRO A 55 -19.54 -14.75 104.23
CA PRO A 55 -18.64 -14.62 105.43
C PRO A 55 -17.97 -15.90 106.06
N LYS A 56 -16.88 -15.63 106.83
CA LYS A 56 -16.43 -16.12 108.18
C LYS A 56 -16.26 -17.61 108.60
N ARG A 57 -15.29 -17.75 109.55
CA ARG A 57 -14.97 -18.79 110.58
C ARG A 57 -14.15 -19.98 110.05
N GLY A 58 -13.02 -20.41 110.63
CA GLY A 58 -12.52 -20.34 112.01
C GLY A 58 -12.68 -21.71 112.67
N GLY A 59 -11.59 -22.46 112.87
CA GLY A 59 -11.60 -23.72 113.65
C GLY A 59 -10.62 -24.80 113.20
N GLU A 60 -9.53 -24.93 113.98
CA GLU A 60 -8.89 -26.18 114.45
C GLU A 60 -8.25 -27.21 113.48
N LEU A 61 -6.97 -27.49 113.77
CA LEU A 61 -6.21 -28.68 113.38
C LEU A 61 -6.76 -29.94 114.09
N PRO A 62 -6.64 -31.13 113.48
CA PRO A 62 -5.62 -32.03 114.02
C PRO A 62 -4.81 -32.82 112.97
N ARG A 63 -3.57 -33.12 113.37
CA ARG A 63 -2.64 -34.06 112.72
C ARG A 63 -3.22 -35.48 112.66
N ARG A 64 -3.12 -36.17 111.51
CA ARG A 64 -2.57 -37.55 111.45
C ARG A 64 -2.34 -38.10 110.01
N ARG A 65 -1.09 -38.54 109.82
CA ARG A 65 -0.58 -39.69 109.02
C ARG A 65 -0.97 -39.86 107.53
N ARG A 66 -0.06 -39.36 106.68
CA ARG A 66 0.66 -40.04 105.57
C ARG A 66 -0.03 -41.24 104.87
N ARG A 67 -0.40 -41.02 103.59
CA ARG A 67 -0.35 -42.04 102.52
C ARG A 67 0.10 -41.38 101.21
N TRP A 68 1.38 -41.56 100.86
CA TRP A 68 2.06 -40.96 99.70
C TRP A 68 1.96 -41.82 98.44
N TRP A 69 0.74 -42.14 98.00
CA TRP A 69 0.54 -42.87 96.74
C TRP A 69 -0.18 -42.07 95.64
N PRO A 70 -1.14 -41.17 95.92
CA PRO A 70 -1.75 -40.41 94.82
C PRO A 70 -0.77 -39.41 94.17
N ALA A 71 0.18 -38.86 94.93
CA ALA A 71 1.21 -37.97 94.38
C ALA A 71 2.19 -38.70 93.45
N LEU A 72 2.51 -39.97 93.70
CA LEU A 72 3.39 -40.76 92.83
C LEU A 72 2.69 -41.16 91.52
N VAL A 73 1.39 -41.42 91.54
CA VAL A 73 0.63 -41.69 90.32
C VAL A 73 0.54 -40.44 89.44
N VAL A 74 0.29 -39.26 90.03
CA VAL A 74 0.26 -38.01 89.27
C VAL A 74 1.64 -37.67 88.70
N ILE A 75 2.72 -37.84 89.47
CA ILE A 75 4.09 -37.63 88.97
C ILE A 75 4.46 -38.68 87.92
N ALA A 76 4.04 -39.94 88.06
CA ALA A 76 4.28 -40.98 87.05
C ALA A 76 3.50 -40.72 85.76
N VAL A 77 2.27 -40.21 85.83
CA VAL A 77 1.49 -39.82 84.65
C VAL A 77 2.07 -38.57 83.99
N LEU A 78 2.52 -37.58 84.77
CA LEU A 78 3.18 -36.39 84.24
C LEU A 78 4.57 -36.71 83.67
N ALA A 79 5.31 -37.62 84.29
CA ALA A 79 6.62 -38.08 83.79
C ALA A 79 6.46 -38.99 82.57
N ALA A 80 5.45 -39.86 82.53
CA ALA A 80 5.12 -40.64 81.34
C ALA A 80 4.59 -39.76 80.21
N GLY A 81 3.80 -38.73 80.52
CA GLY A 81 3.37 -37.71 79.57
C GLY A 81 4.53 -36.89 79.02
N ALA A 82 5.45 -36.43 79.88
CA ALA A 82 6.65 -35.71 79.48
C ALA A 82 7.64 -36.60 78.71
N TRP A 83 7.78 -37.87 79.08
CA TRP A 83 8.59 -38.86 78.38
C TRP A 83 8.00 -39.19 77.00
N ALA A 84 6.69 -39.38 76.90
CA ALA A 84 5.98 -39.58 75.63
C ALA A 84 6.07 -38.34 74.72
N TRP A 85 6.04 -37.12 75.29
CA TRP A 85 6.23 -35.88 74.53
C TRP A 85 7.67 -35.75 74.02
N ASN A 86 8.65 -36.15 74.83
CA ASN A 86 10.06 -36.09 74.47
C ASN A 86 10.51 -37.23 73.53
N HIS A 87 9.74 -38.31 73.41
CA HIS A 87 10.03 -39.47 72.56
C HIS A 87 8.96 -39.69 71.46
N GLN A 88 8.30 -38.62 71.01
CA GLN A 88 7.33 -38.67 69.90
C GLN A 88 7.93 -39.25 68.61
N ALA A 89 9.22 -39.04 68.35
CA ALA A 89 9.93 -39.55 67.17
C ALA A 89 10.26 -41.06 67.23
N MET A 90 10.35 -41.65 68.43
CA MET A 90 10.69 -43.07 68.60
C MET A 90 9.43 -43.94 68.63
N LEU A 91 8.32 -43.43 69.17
CA LEU A 91 7.03 -44.12 69.23
C LEU A 91 6.29 -44.12 67.87
N SER A 92 6.52 -43.12 67.03
CA SER A 92 5.98 -43.04 65.65
C SER A 92 6.73 -43.94 64.65
N GLY A 93 7.85 -44.54 65.04
CA GLY A 93 8.61 -45.53 64.24
C GLY A 93 8.18 -46.99 64.44
N LEU A 94 7.33 -47.27 65.42
CA LEU A 94 6.86 -48.64 65.76
C LEU A 94 5.57 -49.04 65.03
N LEU A 95 4.98 -48.13 64.25
CA LEU A 95 3.77 -48.37 63.44
C LEU A 95 4.08 -48.01 61.98
N PRO A 96 4.04 -48.96 61.04
CA PRO A 96 4.29 -48.70 59.61
C PRO A 96 3.40 -47.60 59.00
N GLN A 97 2.21 -47.36 59.56
CA GLN A 97 1.22 -46.44 58.99
C GLN A 97 1.46 -44.95 59.28
N THR A 98 2.29 -44.58 60.25
CA THR A 98 2.55 -43.16 60.58
C THR A 98 3.55 -42.48 59.64
N GLN A 99 4.56 -43.22 59.16
CA GLN A 99 5.54 -42.66 58.21
C GLN A 99 4.94 -42.43 56.82
N LEU A 100 4.12 -43.37 56.33
CA LEU A 100 3.42 -43.25 55.05
C LEU A 100 2.48 -42.03 55.01
N ASN A 101 1.62 -41.86 56.01
CA ASN A 101 0.74 -40.68 56.11
C ASN A 101 1.53 -39.37 56.20
N SER A 102 2.69 -39.37 56.85
CA SER A 102 3.56 -38.19 56.92
C SER A 102 4.19 -37.83 55.57
N LEU A 103 4.50 -38.83 54.74
CA LEU A 103 5.00 -38.64 53.38
C LEU A 103 3.90 -38.10 52.48
N LEU A 104 2.72 -38.72 52.48
CA LEU A 104 1.57 -38.28 51.68
C LEU A 104 1.18 -36.83 52.02
N THR A 105 1.11 -36.47 53.31
CA THR A 105 0.80 -35.09 53.73
C THR A 105 1.84 -34.08 53.24
N ARG A 106 3.14 -34.45 53.25
CA ARG A 106 4.21 -33.59 52.72
C ARG A 106 4.14 -33.51 51.19
N ALA A 107 3.82 -34.61 50.52
CA ALA A 107 3.65 -34.68 49.08
C ALA A 107 2.49 -33.79 48.61
N ASP A 108 1.33 -33.86 49.27
CA ASP A 108 0.18 -32.98 49.02
C ASP A 108 0.54 -31.50 49.21
N LYS A 109 1.30 -31.19 50.27
CA LYS A 109 1.78 -29.83 50.52
C LYS A 109 2.75 -29.35 49.44
N ALA A 110 3.65 -30.21 48.98
CA ALA A 110 4.59 -29.90 47.91
C ALA A 110 3.85 -29.69 46.58
N TYR A 111 2.84 -30.53 46.29
CA TYR A 111 1.97 -30.41 45.11
C TYR A 111 1.20 -29.09 45.13
N ALA A 112 0.55 -28.75 46.25
CA ALA A 112 -0.18 -27.49 46.41
C ALA A 112 0.74 -26.26 46.30
N ALA A 113 2.01 -26.39 46.65
CA ALA A 113 3.02 -25.34 46.49
C ALA A 113 3.60 -25.25 45.07
N GLY A 114 3.15 -26.09 44.13
CA GLY A 114 3.67 -26.17 42.77
C GLY A 114 5.08 -26.76 42.68
N LYS A 115 5.61 -27.39 43.74
CA LYS A 115 6.90 -28.09 43.72
C LYS A 115 6.71 -29.50 43.19
N LEU A 116 6.46 -29.62 41.90
CA LEU A 116 6.06 -30.87 41.27
C LEU A 116 7.22 -31.88 41.14
N SER A 117 8.41 -31.43 40.72
CA SER A 117 9.57 -32.29 40.41
C SER A 117 10.91 -31.56 40.64
N GLY A 118 12.04 -32.27 40.50
CA GLY A 118 13.38 -31.68 40.43
C GLY A 118 14.08 -31.42 41.76
N SER A 119 13.53 -31.88 42.89
CA SER A 119 14.16 -31.79 44.20
C SER A 119 13.68 -32.90 45.13
N PRO A 120 14.50 -33.42 46.07
CA PRO A 120 14.12 -34.55 46.95
C PRO A 120 12.83 -34.34 47.77
N ASP A 121 12.44 -33.09 48.00
CA ASP A 121 11.20 -32.70 48.69
C ASP A 121 10.04 -32.35 47.73
N SER A 122 10.14 -32.74 46.46
CA SER A 122 9.12 -32.50 45.44
C SER A 122 7.93 -33.44 45.63
N ALA A 123 6.77 -33.04 45.11
CA ALA A 123 5.56 -33.85 45.14
C ALA A 123 5.80 -35.23 44.51
N ARG A 124 6.48 -35.26 43.36
CA ARG A 124 6.89 -36.50 42.68
C ARG A 124 7.70 -37.40 43.60
N ASP A 125 8.84 -36.91 44.11
CA ASP A 125 9.78 -37.73 44.87
C ASP A 125 9.13 -38.24 46.17
N LEU A 126 8.29 -37.42 46.82
CA LEU A 126 7.57 -37.80 48.03
C LEU A 126 6.46 -38.84 47.77
N PHE A 127 5.71 -38.73 46.67
CA PHE A 127 4.73 -39.75 46.28
C PHE A 127 5.39 -41.05 45.77
N GLU A 128 6.54 -40.96 45.07
CA GLU A 128 7.32 -42.14 44.67
C GLU A 128 7.89 -42.86 45.90
N ALA A 129 8.40 -42.12 46.89
CA ALA A 129 8.83 -42.67 48.17
C ALA A 129 7.67 -43.32 48.94
N ALA A 130 6.47 -42.73 48.91
CA ALA A 130 5.27 -43.33 49.48
C ALA A 130 4.90 -44.66 48.77
N ARG A 131 4.97 -44.69 47.43
CA ARG A 131 4.74 -45.90 46.62
C ARG A 131 5.79 -47.00 46.86
N ALA A 132 7.03 -46.63 47.18
CA ALA A 132 8.08 -47.60 47.51
C ALA A 132 7.84 -48.29 48.86
N LEU A 133 7.14 -47.64 49.79
CA LEU A 133 6.72 -48.22 51.07
C LEU A 133 5.47 -49.10 50.92
N ASP A 134 4.52 -48.67 50.10
CA ASP A 134 3.27 -49.38 49.83
C ASP A 134 2.88 -49.24 48.34
N PRO A 135 3.16 -50.27 47.51
CA PRO A 135 2.87 -50.24 46.07
C PRO A 135 1.39 -50.16 45.72
N ASP A 136 0.49 -50.63 46.61
CA ASP A 136 -0.95 -50.72 46.37
C ASP A 136 -1.71 -49.51 46.94
N ASN A 137 -1.00 -48.49 47.43
CA ASN A 137 -1.60 -47.30 48.01
C ASN A 137 -2.28 -46.41 46.95
N GLU A 138 -3.61 -46.37 46.95
CA GLU A 138 -4.39 -45.56 46.02
C GLU A 138 -4.09 -44.05 46.09
N GLN A 139 -3.77 -43.51 47.28
CA GLN A 139 -3.46 -42.08 47.43
C GLN A 139 -2.10 -41.73 46.79
N ALA A 140 -1.10 -42.59 46.94
CA ALA A 140 0.20 -42.39 46.29
C ALA A 140 0.08 -42.48 44.75
N LEU A 141 -0.67 -43.46 44.25
CA LEU A 141 -0.94 -43.63 42.81
C LEU A 141 -1.71 -42.43 42.23
N THR A 142 -2.77 -42.01 42.90
CA THR A 142 -3.57 -40.82 42.51
C THR A 142 -2.72 -39.55 42.59
N GLY A 143 -1.87 -39.41 43.61
CA GLY A 143 -0.93 -38.31 43.76
C GLY A 143 0.07 -38.22 42.60
N LEU A 144 0.70 -39.33 42.22
CA LEU A 144 1.59 -39.39 41.06
C LEU A 144 0.87 -39.05 39.75
N GLN A 145 -0.37 -39.52 39.58
CA GLN A 145 -1.19 -39.17 38.43
C GLN A 145 -1.52 -37.67 38.39
N ASN A 146 -1.84 -37.07 39.54
CA ASN A 146 -2.08 -35.63 39.67
C ASN A 146 -0.83 -34.80 39.37
N VAL A 147 0.35 -35.24 39.82
CA VAL A 147 1.64 -34.61 39.49
C VAL A 147 1.92 -34.72 37.99
N GLY A 148 1.72 -35.89 37.38
CA GLY A 148 1.88 -36.09 35.94
C GLY A 148 0.95 -35.20 35.10
N ASN A 149 -0.32 -35.05 35.52
CA ASN A 149 -1.27 -34.14 34.88
C ASN A 149 -0.86 -32.67 35.03
N ALA A 150 -0.31 -32.29 36.19
CA ALA A 150 0.19 -30.93 36.41
C ALA A 150 1.44 -30.63 35.57
N GLU A 151 2.34 -31.58 35.40
CA GLU A 151 3.48 -31.47 34.48
C GLU A 151 3.03 -31.39 33.01
N LEU A 152 1.99 -32.11 32.63
CA LEU A 152 1.38 -31.96 31.30
C LEU A 152 0.81 -30.55 31.10
N GLY A 153 0.20 -29.97 32.14
CA GLY A 153 -0.23 -28.57 32.16
C GLY A 153 0.93 -27.59 31.97
N ARG A 154 2.08 -27.84 32.61
CA ARG A 154 3.31 -27.06 32.39
C ARG A 154 3.83 -27.18 30.97
N ALA A 155 3.84 -28.38 30.40
CA ALA A 155 4.26 -28.60 29.02
C ALA A 155 3.41 -27.78 28.04
N LYS A 156 2.08 -27.79 28.22
CA LYS A 156 1.14 -26.97 27.42
C LYS A 156 1.38 -25.46 27.60
N ALA A 157 1.62 -25.00 28.83
CA ALA A 157 1.91 -23.59 29.10
C ALA A 157 3.24 -23.14 28.47
N ALA A 158 4.28 -23.98 28.54
CA ALA A 158 5.57 -23.73 27.92
C ALA A 158 5.46 -23.70 26.38
N LEU A 159 4.65 -24.59 25.78
CA LEU A 159 4.34 -24.55 24.35
C LEU A 159 3.69 -23.23 23.93
N GLN A 160 2.73 -22.72 24.72
CA GLN A 160 2.11 -21.42 24.44
C GLN A 160 3.11 -20.26 24.51
N GLN A 161 4.11 -20.37 25.39
CA GLN A 161 5.20 -19.40 25.52
C GLN A 161 6.30 -19.59 24.46
N ARG A 162 6.17 -20.58 23.56
CA ARG A 162 7.19 -21.00 22.58
C ARG A 162 8.52 -21.43 23.23
N ASP A 163 8.52 -21.82 24.51
CA ASP A 163 9.67 -22.42 25.20
C ASP A 163 9.66 -23.94 24.99
N TYR A 164 10.16 -24.37 23.84
CA TYR A 164 10.18 -25.77 23.44
C TYR A 164 11.08 -26.64 24.33
N THR A 165 12.11 -26.05 24.93
CA THR A 165 13.01 -26.71 25.89
C THR A 165 12.28 -27.06 27.17
N ALA A 166 11.62 -26.10 27.82
CA ALA A 166 10.83 -26.34 29.02
C ALA A 166 9.64 -27.26 28.74
N ALA A 167 8.98 -27.10 27.59
CA ALA A 167 7.88 -27.96 27.18
C ALA A 167 8.32 -29.42 27.04
N ARG A 168 9.50 -29.66 26.47
CA ARG A 168 10.08 -31.00 26.33
C ARG A 168 10.38 -31.63 27.69
N THR A 169 11.04 -30.89 28.59
CA THR A 169 11.37 -31.40 29.93
C THR A 169 10.10 -31.77 30.71
N ALA A 170 9.11 -30.88 30.77
CA ALA A 170 7.84 -31.16 31.47
C ALA A 170 7.06 -32.32 30.84
N LEU A 171 7.09 -32.47 29.50
CA LEU A 171 6.46 -33.59 28.81
C LEU A 171 7.14 -34.93 29.10
N GLU A 172 8.48 -34.96 29.16
CA GLU A 172 9.25 -36.16 29.53
C GLU A 172 8.91 -36.60 30.97
N GLU A 173 8.77 -35.64 31.89
CA GLU A 173 8.34 -35.90 33.27
C GLU A 173 6.90 -36.43 33.34
N ALA A 174 5.95 -35.78 32.66
CA ALA A 174 4.57 -36.23 32.58
C ALA A 174 4.45 -37.64 31.98
N ARG A 175 5.22 -37.95 30.92
CA ARG A 175 5.27 -39.28 30.30
C ARG A 175 5.79 -40.33 31.28
N SER A 176 6.79 -40.00 32.08
CA SER A 176 7.35 -40.92 33.07
C SER A 176 6.37 -41.29 34.19
N LEU A 177 5.46 -40.37 34.55
CA LEU A 177 4.50 -40.55 35.64
C LEU A 177 3.17 -41.16 35.19
N LEU A 178 2.69 -40.77 34.01
CA LEU A 178 1.40 -41.21 33.47
C LEU A 178 1.48 -42.50 32.64
N GLY A 179 2.69 -42.92 32.26
CA GLY A 179 2.90 -44.10 31.42
C GLY A 179 2.39 -43.97 29.98
N GLY A 180 1.96 -42.77 29.57
CA GLY A 180 1.39 -42.47 28.24
C GLY A 180 -0.03 -41.92 28.32
N GLY A 181 -0.83 -42.19 27.28
CA GLY A 181 -2.22 -41.74 27.17
C GLY A 181 -2.43 -40.70 26.06
N ALA A 182 -3.70 -40.53 25.67
CA ALA A 182 -4.08 -39.65 24.55
C ALA A 182 -3.59 -38.20 24.74
N ASP A 183 -3.66 -37.68 25.98
CA ASP A 183 -3.24 -36.32 26.28
C ASP A 183 -1.71 -36.12 26.17
N VAL A 184 -0.91 -37.09 26.62
CA VAL A 184 0.55 -37.07 26.47
C VAL A 184 0.94 -37.14 24.99
N THR A 185 0.28 -38.00 24.21
CA THR A 185 0.51 -38.12 22.77
C THR A 185 0.10 -36.85 22.02
N ALA A 186 -0.99 -36.20 22.40
CA ALA A 186 -1.43 -34.94 21.79
C ALA A 186 -0.39 -33.83 21.99
N VAL A 187 0.10 -33.63 23.22
CA VAL A 187 1.12 -32.61 23.53
C VAL A 187 2.45 -32.92 22.84
N ASP A 188 2.83 -34.19 22.74
CA ASP A 188 4.04 -34.62 22.00
C ASP A 188 3.98 -34.27 20.51
N GLN A 189 2.85 -34.55 19.87
CA GLN A 189 2.62 -34.21 18.46
C GLN A 189 2.59 -32.69 18.24
N GLU A 190 1.96 -31.94 19.14
CA GLU A 190 1.95 -30.48 19.11
C GLU A 190 3.37 -29.90 19.24
N LEU A 191 4.16 -30.40 20.20
CA LEU A 191 5.55 -29.98 20.38
C LEU A 191 6.41 -30.30 19.15
N ALA A 192 6.32 -31.52 18.61
CA ALA A 192 7.05 -31.91 17.42
C ALA A 192 6.69 -31.02 16.21
N LYS A 193 5.39 -30.74 16.01
CA LYS A 193 4.92 -29.85 14.95
C LYS A 193 5.42 -28.41 15.14
N ALA A 194 5.40 -27.90 16.37
CA ALA A 194 5.86 -26.55 16.68
C ALA A 194 7.38 -26.40 16.45
N ILE A 195 8.19 -27.38 16.84
CA ILE A 195 9.64 -27.38 16.60
C ILE A 195 9.95 -27.39 15.10
N LEU A 196 9.30 -28.26 14.33
CA LEU A 196 9.48 -28.32 12.87
C LEU A 196 9.09 -27.00 12.19
N HIS A 197 7.97 -26.41 12.62
CA HIS A 197 7.53 -25.12 12.13
C HIS A 197 8.56 -24.02 12.42
N ASN A 198 9.08 -23.95 13.65
CA ASN A 198 10.10 -22.97 14.03
C ASN A 198 11.38 -23.11 13.20
N ALA A 199 11.87 -24.35 13.01
CA ALA A 199 13.04 -24.60 12.18
C ALA A 199 12.84 -24.15 10.72
N ASN A 200 11.65 -24.36 10.16
CA ASN A 200 11.32 -23.87 8.81
C ASN A 200 11.28 -22.33 8.75
N VAL A 201 10.75 -21.67 9.79
CA VAL A 201 10.78 -20.20 9.90
C VAL A 201 12.21 -19.67 9.92
N ASP A 202 13.11 -20.30 10.69
CA ASP A 202 14.52 -19.92 10.76
C ASP A 202 15.23 -20.06 9.40
N VAL A 203 14.94 -21.14 8.66
CA VAL A 203 15.44 -21.34 7.29
C VAL A 203 14.96 -20.23 6.36
N LEU A 204 13.66 -19.91 6.38
CA LEU A 204 13.09 -18.84 5.55
C LEU A 204 13.69 -17.47 5.88
N ILE A 205 13.87 -17.14 7.16
CA ILE A 205 14.50 -15.89 7.61
C ILE A 205 15.94 -15.80 7.09
N ASN A 206 16.71 -16.88 7.18
CA ASN A 206 18.10 -16.90 6.70
C ASN A 206 18.17 -16.76 5.18
N GLN A 207 17.28 -17.44 4.44
CA GLN A 207 17.16 -17.27 3.00
C GLN A 207 16.76 -15.83 2.63
N ALA A 208 15.81 -15.23 3.35
CA ALA A 208 15.36 -13.86 3.12
C ALA A 208 16.51 -12.85 3.33
N ARG A 209 17.28 -13.01 4.42
CA ARG A 209 18.46 -12.20 4.69
C ARG A 209 19.53 -12.35 3.62
N ALA A 210 19.78 -13.58 3.15
CA ALA A 210 20.71 -13.83 2.06
C ALA A 210 20.24 -13.23 0.73
N ALA A 211 18.94 -13.30 0.42
CA ALA A 211 18.36 -12.66 -0.75
C ALA A 211 18.53 -11.13 -0.68
N LEU A 212 18.24 -10.54 0.49
CA LEU A 212 18.39 -9.10 0.73
C LEU A 212 19.84 -8.64 0.57
N ALA A 213 20.80 -9.37 1.16
CA ALA A 213 22.23 -9.08 1.05
C ALA A 213 22.74 -9.18 -0.41
N ASN A 214 22.13 -10.05 -1.22
CA ASN A 214 22.44 -10.19 -2.64
C ASN A 214 21.65 -9.21 -3.54
N GLY A 215 20.87 -8.29 -2.95
CA GLY A 215 20.06 -7.33 -3.70
C GLY A 215 18.82 -7.92 -4.39
N ARG A 216 18.45 -9.18 -4.09
CA ARG A 216 17.25 -9.86 -4.60
C ARG A 216 16.05 -9.48 -3.73
N ILE A 217 15.36 -8.40 -4.09
CA ILE A 217 14.26 -7.83 -3.30
C ILE A 217 12.92 -8.48 -3.67
N ASP A 218 12.66 -8.62 -4.96
CA ASP A 218 11.41 -9.08 -5.56
C ASP A 218 11.53 -10.49 -6.16
N GLY A 219 10.39 -11.04 -6.60
CA GLY A 219 10.28 -12.40 -7.14
C GLY A 219 9.94 -13.47 -6.08
N PRO A 220 9.72 -14.73 -6.51
CA PRO A 220 9.23 -15.81 -5.64
C PRO A 220 10.23 -16.23 -4.55
N ASP A 221 11.53 -16.04 -4.82
CA ASP A 221 12.66 -16.28 -3.92
C ASP A 221 13.32 -14.96 -3.48
N GLY A 222 12.67 -13.82 -3.73
CA GLY A 222 13.12 -12.51 -3.28
C GLY A 222 12.94 -12.34 -1.77
N ALA A 223 13.71 -11.43 -1.19
CA ALA A 223 13.66 -11.14 0.24
C ALA A 223 12.24 -10.80 0.72
N ALA A 224 11.48 -10.00 -0.05
CA ALA A 224 10.12 -9.63 0.31
C ALA A 224 9.18 -10.84 0.34
N ALA A 225 9.23 -11.72 -0.66
CA ALA A 225 8.40 -12.93 -0.67
C ALA A 225 8.74 -13.87 0.49
N LEU A 226 10.03 -14.03 0.80
CA LEU A 226 10.49 -14.90 1.90
C LEU A 226 10.10 -14.36 3.27
N PHE A 227 10.30 -13.07 3.54
CA PHE A 227 9.78 -12.45 4.77
C PHE A 227 8.25 -12.47 4.82
N GLY A 228 7.57 -12.34 3.68
CA GLY A 228 6.11 -12.39 3.58
C GLY A 228 5.56 -13.77 3.95
N LYS A 229 6.23 -14.85 3.53
CA LYS A 229 5.89 -16.22 3.94
C LYS A 229 6.00 -16.41 5.46
N VAL A 230 7.01 -15.81 6.10
CA VAL A 230 7.14 -15.83 7.57
C VAL A 230 6.00 -15.07 8.22
N LEU A 231 5.68 -13.86 7.75
CA LEU A 231 4.58 -13.04 8.28
C LEU A 231 3.19 -13.63 8.05
N ALA A 232 3.00 -14.45 7.01
CA ALA A 232 1.76 -15.17 6.79
C ALA A 232 1.51 -16.26 7.85
N GLY A 233 2.59 -16.85 8.40
CA GLY A 233 2.51 -17.82 9.49
C GLY A 233 2.57 -17.19 10.89
N ASP A 234 3.32 -16.09 11.04
CA ASP A 234 3.54 -15.37 12.30
C ASP A 234 3.53 -13.85 12.04
N PRO A 235 2.34 -13.20 12.03
CA PRO A 235 2.21 -11.77 11.68
C PRO A 235 3.01 -10.83 12.57
N ASP A 236 3.27 -11.22 13.82
CA ASP A 236 4.00 -10.45 14.81
C ASP A 236 5.51 -10.76 14.85
N ASN A 237 6.02 -11.56 13.91
CA ASN A 237 7.44 -11.94 13.90
C ASN A 237 8.34 -10.69 13.78
N PRO A 238 9.14 -10.35 14.81
CA PRO A 238 9.86 -9.08 14.84
C PRO A 238 10.96 -9.03 13.77
N VAL A 239 11.58 -10.17 13.46
CA VAL A 239 12.67 -10.27 12.49
C VAL A 239 12.14 -10.04 11.07
N ALA A 240 11.01 -10.65 10.72
CA ALA A 240 10.41 -10.49 9.40
C ALA A 240 9.84 -9.08 9.21
N ARG A 241 9.19 -8.50 10.23
CA ARG A 241 8.73 -7.10 10.18
C ARG A 241 9.89 -6.13 10.00
N HIS A 242 10.98 -6.32 10.73
CA HIS A 242 12.19 -5.52 10.55
C HIS A 242 12.79 -5.69 9.15
N GLY A 243 12.88 -6.93 8.64
CA GLY A 243 13.37 -7.19 7.28
C GLY A 243 12.54 -6.51 6.19
N MET A 244 11.21 -6.49 6.34
CA MET A 244 10.32 -5.74 5.45
C MET A 244 10.55 -4.23 5.51
N ASN A 245 10.76 -3.67 6.69
CA ASN A 245 11.09 -2.24 6.83
C ASN A 245 12.43 -1.92 6.15
N GLN A 246 13.46 -2.77 6.31
CA GLN A 246 14.74 -2.61 5.63
C GLN A 246 14.59 -2.63 4.09
N ILE A 247 13.73 -3.51 3.56
CA ILE A 247 13.39 -3.51 2.12
C ILE A 247 12.77 -2.16 1.72
N GLY A 248 11.81 -1.66 2.51
CA GLY A 248 11.18 -0.36 2.28
C GLY A 248 12.20 0.78 2.23
N ASP A 249 13.10 0.83 3.21
CA ASP A 249 14.14 1.87 3.32
C ASP A 249 15.16 1.81 2.17
N LEU A 250 15.53 0.60 1.73
CA LEU A 250 16.40 0.40 0.57
C LEU A 250 15.75 0.92 -0.72
N LEU A 251 14.47 0.58 -0.94
CA LEU A 251 13.74 1.06 -2.12
C LEU A 251 13.50 2.57 -2.07
N ALA A 252 13.22 3.12 -0.88
CA ALA A 252 13.10 4.57 -0.68
C ALA A 252 14.41 5.30 -1.00
N THR A 253 15.55 4.77 -0.54
CA THR A 253 16.88 5.32 -0.83
C THR A 253 17.19 5.26 -2.33
N ARG A 254 16.91 4.12 -2.98
CA ARG A 254 17.08 3.98 -4.43
C ARG A 254 16.23 5.00 -5.19
N LEU A 255 14.97 5.15 -4.82
CA LEU A 255 14.05 6.12 -5.42
C LEU A 255 14.57 7.56 -5.26
N GLN A 256 15.04 7.93 -4.07
CA GLN A 256 15.63 9.25 -3.84
C GLN A 256 16.88 9.48 -4.70
N GLY A 257 17.75 8.48 -4.82
CA GLY A 257 18.92 8.54 -5.72
C GLY A 257 18.52 8.73 -7.18
N GLN A 258 17.49 8.02 -7.64
CA GLN A 258 16.95 8.13 -9.00
C GLN A 258 16.35 9.52 -9.26
N LEU A 259 15.63 10.09 -8.29
CA LEU A 259 15.15 11.47 -8.39
C LEU A 259 16.32 12.46 -8.43
N GLY A 260 17.36 12.25 -7.63
CA GLY A 260 18.56 13.09 -7.63
C GLY A 260 19.37 13.04 -8.93
N SER A 261 19.36 11.91 -9.64
CA SER A 261 20.00 11.77 -10.95
C SER A 261 19.10 12.11 -12.13
N GLY A 262 17.84 12.49 -11.89
CA GLY A 262 16.85 12.78 -12.94
C GLY A 262 16.22 11.55 -13.61
N ASP A 263 16.50 10.34 -13.11
CA ASP A 263 15.87 9.09 -13.57
C ASP A 263 14.43 8.94 -13.03
N ARG A 264 13.53 9.77 -13.55
CA ARG A 264 12.11 9.77 -13.17
C ARG A 264 11.37 8.48 -13.53
N ALA A 265 11.79 7.83 -14.61
CA ALA A 265 11.20 6.56 -15.04
C ALA A 265 11.54 5.44 -14.04
N GLY A 266 12.82 5.32 -13.67
CA GLY A 266 13.24 4.39 -12.63
C GLY A 266 12.61 4.71 -11.28
N ALA A 267 12.49 5.99 -10.90
CA ALA A 267 11.84 6.39 -9.65
C ALA A 267 10.36 5.95 -9.59
N ARG A 268 9.61 6.11 -10.68
CA ARG A 268 8.20 5.63 -10.80
C ARG A 268 8.10 4.11 -10.71
N GLN A 269 8.99 3.39 -11.37
CA GLN A 269 9.05 1.93 -11.28
C GLN A 269 9.35 1.48 -9.84
N THR A 270 10.37 2.06 -9.20
CA THR A 270 10.72 1.75 -7.81
C THR A 270 9.56 2.04 -6.85
N LEU A 271 8.85 3.16 -7.05
CA LEU A 271 7.66 3.51 -6.27
C LEU A 271 6.53 2.48 -6.43
N ALA A 272 6.30 2.00 -7.66
CA ALA A 272 5.30 0.97 -7.94
C ALA A 272 5.67 -0.36 -7.26
N THR A 273 6.94 -0.78 -7.35
CA THR A 273 7.44 -1.96 -6.64
C THR A 273 7.27 -1.81 -5.13
N LEU A 274 7.65 -0.67 -4.55
CA LEU A 274 7.49 -0.41 -3.12
C LEU A 274 6.02 -0.46 -2.70
N ALA A 275 5.11 0.12 -3.48
CA ALA A 275 3.68 0.11 -3.18
C ALA A 275 3.03 -1.27 -3.32
N GLY A 276 3.51 -2.10 -4.25
CA GLY A 276 3.05 -3.47 -4.41
C GLY A 276 3.54 -4.38 -3.28
N LEU A 277 4.81 -4.24 -2.87
CA LEU A 277 5.41 -5.08 -1.84
C LEU A 277 5.02 -4.65 -0.42
N LEU A 278 4.92 -3.35 -0.16
CA LEU A 278 4.73 -2.77 1.17
C LEU A 278 3.67 -1.65 1.15
N PRO A 279 2.37 -1.98 1.00
CA PRO A 279 1.30 -0.98 0.97
C PRO A 279 1.22 -0.11 2.23
N GLY A 280 1.63 -0.65 3.38
CA GLY A 280 1.64 0.04 4.68
C GLY A 280 2.94 0.74 5.04
N TYR A 281 3.87 0.92 4.10
CA TYR A 281 5.14 1.60 4.37
C TYR A 281 4.91 3.08 4.73
N SER A 282 5.46 3.53 5.86
CA SER A 282 5.13 4.83 6.47
C SER A 282 5.49 6.04 5.59
N GLN A 283 6.58 5.97 4.82
CA GLN A 283 7.03 7.09 3.98
C GLN A 283 6.38 7.12 2.60
N LEU A 284 5.54 6.14 2.28
CA LEU A 284 5.00 5.95 0.94
C LEU A 284 4.20 7.16 0.42
N PRO A 285 3.34 7.84 1.21
CA PRO A 285 2.66 9.06 0.77
C PRO A 285 3.63 10.18 0.40
N THR A 286 4.69 10.37 1.19
CA THR A 286 5.73 11.37 0.93
C THR A 286 6.51 11.04 -0.35
N LEU A 287 6.88 9.79 -0.54
CA LEU A 287 7.58 9.35 -1.76
C LEU A 287 6.71 9.53 -3.01
N ARG A 288 5.41 9.23 -2.94
CA ARG A 288 4.44 9.53 -4.01
C ARG A 288 4.41 11.02 -4.34
N ALA A 289 4.33 11.88 -3.32
CA ALA A 289 4.33 13.32 -3.51
C ALA A 289 5.63 13.83 -4.17
N ASN A 290 6.78 13.28 -3.78
CA ASN A 290 8.09 13.65 -4.35
C ASN A 290 8.20 13.27 -5.83
N VAL A 291 7.77 12.06 -6.20
CA VAL A 291 7.75 11.64 -7.62
C VAL A 291 6.79 12.51 -8.42
N ALA A 292 5.58 12.78 -7.91
CA ALA A 292 4.63 13.66 -8.57
C ALA A 292 5.12 15.12 -8.68
N ALA A 293 5.89 15.61 -7.69
CA ALA A 293 6.52 16.93 -7.77
C ALA A 293 7.61 16.98 -8.84
N ALA A 294 8.44 15.93 -8.93
CA ALA A 294 9.46 15.82 -9.96
C ALA A 294 8.86 15.75 -11.38
N ASP A 295 7.76 15.01 -11.54
CA ASP A 295 7.04 14.94 -12.81
C ASP A 295 6.44 16.29 -13.19
N ARG A 296 5.76 16.97 -12.26
CA ARG A 296 5.22 18.33 -12.50
C ARG A 296 6.31 19.34 -12.85
N ALA A 297 7.46 19.28 -12.19
CA ALA A 297 8.58 20.17 -12.49
C ALA A 297 9.11 19.94 -13.91
N ALA A 298 9.24 18.68 -14.33
CA ALA A 298 9.67 18.35 -15.68
C ALA A 298 8.63 18.74 -16.75
N ASP A 299 7.34 18.55 -16.46
CA ASP A 299 6.25 18.99 -17.35
C ASP A 299 6.26 20.52 -17.49
N ALA A 300 6.42 21.26 -16.39
CA ALA A 300 6.50 22.72 -16.43
C ALA A 300 7.73 23.21 -17.22
N GLN A 301 8.89 22.57 -17.07
CA GLN A 301 10.09 22.90 -17.83
C GLN A 301 9.91 22.63 -19.33
N ARG A 302 9.29 21.49 -19.70
CA ARG A 302 8.94 21.18 -21.09
C ARG A 302 7.99 22.23 -21.65
N ASP A 303 6.94 22.58 -20.93
CA ASP A 303 5.95 23.55 -21.36
C ASP A 303 6.57 24.95 -21.51
N GLN A 304 7.57 25.29 -20.69
CA GLN A 304 8.38 26.49 -20.85
C GLN A 304 9.18 26.46 -22.15
N TYR A 305 9.87 25.36 -22.48
CA TYR A 305 10.58 25.21 -23.75
C TYR A 305 9.63 25.36 -24.96
N LEU A 306 8.44 24.76 -24.90
CA LEU A 306 7.43 24.90 -25.94
C LEU A 306 6.97 26.37 -26.10
N ALA A 307 6.69 27.05 -25.00
CA ALA A 307 6.26 28.45 -25.01
C ALA A 307 7.36 29.38 -25.54
N GLN A 308 8.61 29.15 -25.14
CA GLN A 308 9.77 29.91 -25.59
C GLN A 308 10.03 29.66 -27.08
N GLY A 309 10.00 28.41 -27.54
CA GLY A 309 10.14 28.07 -28.96
C GLY A 309 9.08 28.76 -29.82
N GLN A 310 7.82 28.81 -29.35
CA GLN A 310 6.74 29.52 -30.06
C GLN A 310 6.93 31.04 -30.05
N ALA A 311 7.51 31.60 -28.99
CA ALA A 311 7.84 33.03 -28.93
C ALA A 311 9.00 33.37 -29.88
N ASP A 312 10.04 32.54 -29.91
CA ASP A 312 11.20 32.70 -30.79
C ASP A 312 10.80 32.57 -32.26
N LEU A 313 9.92 31.63 -32.62
CA LEU A 313 9.33 31.54 -33.96
C LEU A 313 8.63 32.84 -34.36
N ARG A 314 7.76 33.36 -33.50
CA ARG A 314 7.03 34.62 -33.75
C ARG A 314 7.95 35.82 -33.85
N ALA A 315 9.06 35.81 -33.12
CA ALA A 315 10.09 36.84 -33.18
C ALA A 315 11.04 36.69 -34.39
N GLY A 316 10.89 35.64 -35.21
CA GLY A 316 11.74 35.36 -36.36
C GLY A 316 13.11 34.75 -36.01
N LYS A 317 13.32 34.33 -34.76
CA LYS A 317 14.53 33.63 -34.31
C LYS A 317 14.40 32.13 -34.60
N ILE A 318 14.48 31.77 -35.87
CA ILE A 318 14.15 30.42 -36.36
C ILE A 318 15.26 29.42 -36.03
N THR A 319 16.49 29.68 -36.48
CA THR A 319 17.68 28.84 -36.27
C THR A 319 18.88 29.69 -35.82
N GLY A 320 19.93 29.04 -35.30
CA GLY A 320 21.14 29.71 -34.85
C GLY A 320 22.05 28.78 -34.05
N THR A 321 23.28 29.25 -33.76
CA THR A 321 24.27 28.50 -32.97
C THR A 321 23.99 28.54 -31.47
N ASP A 322 23.19 29.49 -31.03
CA ASP A 322 22.88 29.72 -29.62
C ASP A 322 21.62 28.94 -29.21
N THR A 323 21.30 28.89 -27.92
CA THR A 323 20.07 28.23 -27.43
C THR A 323 18.82 29.10 -27.56
N ASP A 324 18.97 30.37 -27.94
CA ASP A 324 17.90 31.38 -27.97
C ASP A 324 17.21 31.43 -29.35
N ASN A 325 16.88 30.26 -29.88
CA ASN A 325 16.13 30.12 -31.12
C ASN A 325 15.08 29.01 -31.02
N ALA A 326 14.08 29.09 -31.89
CA ALA A 326 12.96 28.18 -31.91
C ALA A 326 13.37 26.71 -32.05
N GLU A 327 14.30 26.40 -32.95
CA GLU A 327 14.78 25.04 -33.17
C GLU A 327 15.37 24.43 -31.90
N ALA A 328 16.25 25.15 -31.20
CA ALA A 328 16.90 24.71 -29.98
C ALA A 328 15.88 24.46 -28.86
N GLN A 329 14.90 25.35 -28.70
CA GLN A 329 13.86 25.24 -27.68
C GLN A 329 12.94 24.03 -27.93
N PHE A 330 12.48 23.82 -29.17
CA PHE A 330 11.66 22.64 -29.49
C PHE A 330 12.46 21.32 -29.42
N LYS A 331 13.75 21.32 -29.77
CA LYS A 331 14.63 20.16 -29.55
C LYS A 331 14.82 19.87 -28.06
N ALA A 332 14.94 20.89 -27.21
CA ALA A 332 15.02 20.72 -25.76
C ALA A 332 13.72 20.13 -25.18
N ALA A 333 12.56 20.56 -25.68
CA ALA A 333 11.27 19.96 -25.33
C ALA A 333 11.19 18.48 -25.76
N LEU A 334 11.72 18.11 -26.93
CA LEU A 334 11.78 16.71 -27.39
C LEU A 334 12.81 15.86 -26.63
N ALA A 335 13.91 16.44 -26.18
CA ALA A 335 14.86 15.74 -25.33
C ALA A 335 14.22 15.37 -23.97
N ALA A 336 13.32 16.22 -23.46
CA ALA A 336 12.55 15.95 -22.25
C ALA A 336 11.40 14.94 -22.48
N ASP A 337 10.79 14.96 -23.66
CA ASP A 337 9.69 14.06 -24.06
C ASP A 337 9.75 13.76 -25.58
N PRO A 338 10.40 12.66 -26.00
CA PRO A 338 10.60 12.35 -27.42
C PRO A 338 9.30 12.15 -28.22
N GLY A 339 8.19 11.83 -27.54
CA GLY A 339 6.88 11.63 -28.15
C GLY A 339 6.02 12.90 -28.23
N ASN A 340 6.56 14.06 -27.84
CA ASN A 340 5.75 15.25 -27.69
C ASN A 340 5.28 15.82 -29.05
N ALA A 341 3.99 15.65 -29.36
CA ALA A 341 3.41 16.12 -30.63
C ALA A 341 3.54 17.64 -30.84
N LYS A 342 3.45 18.45 -29.77
CA LYS A 342 3.58 19.92 -29.87
C LYS A 342 5.00 20.32 -30.25
N ALA A 343 6.00 19.68 -29.67
CA ALA A 343 7.39 19.94 -30.01
C ALA A 343 7.73 19.49 -31.44
N GLN A 344 7.20 18.34 -31.88
CA GLN A 344 7.34 17.87 -33.27
C GLN A 344 6.66 18.84 -34.25
N ALA A 345 5.44 19.28 -33.95
CA ALA A 345 4.74 20.29 -34.75
C ALA A 345 5.51 21.62 -34.79
N GLY A 346 6.08 22.05 -33.66
CA GLY A 346 6.93 23.23 -33.57
C GLY A 346 8.16 23.12 -34.48
N LEU A 347 8.86 21.98 -34.51
CA LEU A 347 9.95 21.75 -35.49
C LEU A 347 9.46 21.73 -36.94
N GLY A 348 8.23 21.28 -37.20
CA GLY A 348 7.60 21.41 -38.51
C GLY A 348 7.42 22.89 -38.91
N GLN A 349 6.97 23.73 -37.98
CA GLN A 349 6.83 25.18 -38.19
C GLN A 349 8.20 25.85 -38.40
N VAL A 350 9.24 25.42 -37.69
CA VAL A 350 10.63 25.86 -37.93
C VAL A 350 11.05 25.52 -39.36
N ALA A 351 10.80 24.29 -39.83
CA ALA A 351 11.12 23.88 -41.19
C ALA A 351 10.35 24.68 -42.25
N GLU A 352 9.06 24.97 -42.02
CA GLU A 352 8.25 25.80 -42.91
C GLU A 352 8.77 27.24 -42.98
N ALA A 353 9.15 27.83 -41.84
CA ALA A 353 9.76 29.16 -41.80
C ALA A 353 11.09 29.21 -42.56
N LEU A 354 11.93 28.18 -42.44
CA LEU A 354 13.17 28.04 -43.21
C LEU A 354 12.90 27.95 -44.72
N ILE A 355 11.88 27.18 -45.13
CA ILE A 355 11.48 27.07 -46.54
C ILE A 355 10.97 28.41 -47.09
N MET A 356 10.22 29.17 -46.30
CA MET A 356 9.81 30.53 -46.68
C MET A 356 11.00 31.47 -46.86
N GLN A 357 11.97 31.46 -45.93
CA GLN A 357 13.21 32.24 -46.05
C GLN A 357 14.03 31.82 -47.28
N ALA A 358 14.10 30.52 -47.56
CA ALA A 358 14.77 30.01 -48.75
C ALA A 358 14.09 30.47 -50.05
N ASN A 359 12.75 30.45 -50.11
CA ASN A 359 12.01 30.97 -51.27
C ASN A 359 12.26 32.48 -51.47
N ALA A 360 12.30 33.26 -50.39
CA ALA A 360 12.65 34.67 -50.46
C ALA A 360 14.10 34.89 -50.94
N ALA A 361 15.05 34.05 -50.50
CA ALA A 361 16.43 34.07 -51.00
C ALA A 361 16.53 33.71 -52.49
N ILE A 362 15.72 32.74 -52.98
CA ILE A 362 15.61 32.43 -54.42
C ILE A 362 15.13 33.65 -55.19
N ASP A 363 14.07 34.30 -54.72
CA ASP A 363 13.48 35.48 -55.37
C ASP A 363 14.41 36.69 -55.36
N ALA A 364 15.22 36.83 -54.30
CA ALA A 364 16.27 37.84 -54.19
C ALA A 364 17.52 37.51 -55.05
N GLY A 365 17.63 36.30 -55.61
CA GLY A 365 18.77 35.88 -56.42
C GLY A 365 19.98 35.37 -55.62
N HIS A 366 19.78 34.88 -54.40
CA HIS A 366 20.80 34.29 -53.52
C HIS A 366 20.63 32.76 -53.41
N PRO A 367 20.96 31.98 -54.46
CA PRO A 367 20.69 30.53 -54.49
C PRO A 367 21.55 29.73 -53.52
N HIS A 368 22.72 30.24 -53.13
CA HIS A 368 23.59 29.58 -52.14
C HIS A 368 22.95 29.59 -50.75
N ASP A 369 22.46 30.75 -50.30
CA ASP A 369 21.81 30.91 -49.00
C ASP A 369 20.48 30.12 -48.95
N ALA A 370 19.72 30.16 -50.04
CA ALA A 370 18.53 29.33 -50.20
C ALA A 370 18.84 27.84 -50.07
N LYS A 371 19.96 27.36 -50.61
CA LYS A 371 20.38 25.96 -50.48
C LYS A 371 20.65 25.58 -49.03
N ILE A 372 21.40 26.41 -48.29
CA ILE A 372 21.71 26.17 -46.88
C ILE A 372 20.42 26.03 -46.06
N LEU A 373 19.49 26.98 -46.22
CA LEU A 373 18.21 26.99 -45.51
C LEU A 373 17.35 25.75 -45.84
N LEU A 374 17.32 25.30 -47.10
CA LEU A 374 16.60 24.09 -47.49
C LEU A 374 17.26 22.81 -46.97
N ASP A 375 18.58 22.77 -46.84
CA ASP A 375 19.29 21.64 -46.26
C ASP A 375 19.05 21.55 -44.74
N GLU A 376 19.01 22.68 -44.03
CA GLU A 376 18.57 22.75 -42.63
C GLU A 376 17.13 22.28 -42.46
N ALA A 377 16.19 22.80 -43.27
CA ALA A 377 14.79 22.38 -43.25
C ALA A 377 14.62 20.87 -43.52
N ALA A 378 15.48 20.28 -44.35
CA ALA A 378 15.47 18.84 -44.63
C ALA A 378 15.88 17.99 -43.43
N THR A 379 16.67 18.51 -42.50
CA THR A 379 17.00 17.79 -41.25
C THR A 379 15.80 17.68 -40.31
N LEU A 380 14.91 18.67 -40.36
CA LEU A 380 13.74 18.76 -39.49
C LEU A 380 12.50 18.11 -40.10
N ALA A 381 12.26 18.29 -41.41
CA ALA A 381 11.09 17.79 -42.12
C ALA A 381 11.45 17.19 -43.49
N PRO A 382 12.18 16.05 -43.55
CA PRO A 382 12.72 15.49 -44.80
C PRO A 382 11.65 15.06 -45.82
N LYS A 383 10.41 14.82 -45.37
CA LYS A 383 9.29 14.34 -46.19
C LYS A 383 8.26 15.43 -46.54
N SER A 384 8.54 16.70 -46.25
CA SER A 384 7.58 17.77 -46.55
C SER A 384 7.48 18.04 -48.05
N ALA A 385 6.25 18.22 -48.53
CA ALA A 385 5.99 18.53 -49.94
C ALA A 385 6.52 19.93 -50.30
N ASP A 386 6.44 20.88 -49.37
CA ASP A 386 6.92 22.25 -49.57
C ASP A 386 8.44 22.32 -49.72
N LEU A 387 9.20 21.47 -49.01
CA LEU A 387 10.64 21.34 -49.18
C LEU A 387 10.98 20.81 -50.58
N ALA A 388 10.25 19.80 -51.05
CA ALA A 388 10.45 19.26 -52.40
C ALA A 388 10.17 20.32 -53.47
N ALA A 389 9.07 21.06 -53.33
CA ALA A 389 8.71 22.15 -54.23
C ALA A 389 9.78 23.28 -54.24
N ALA A 390 10.25 23.71 -53.08
CA ALA A 390 11.27 24.75 -52.97
C ALA A 390 12.62 24.31 -53.55
N ARG A 391 13.02 23.04 -53.36
CA ARG A 391 14.22 22.47 -54.00
C ARG A 391 14.10 22.42 -55.53
N SER A 392 12.94 22.05 -56.06
CA SER A 392 12.69 22.11 -57.51
C SER A 392 12.74 23.54 -58.05
N ARG A 393 12.22 24.52 -57.31
CA ARG A 393 12.30 25.94 -57.67
C ARG A 393 13.73 26.47 -57.67
N LEU A 394 14.55 26.10 -56.68
CA LEU A 394 15.98 26.43 -56.64
C LEU A 394 16.73 25.84 -57.83
N ALA A 395 16.41 24.59 -58.22
CA ALA A 395 16.99 23.94 -59.39
C ALA A 395 16.58 24.61 -60.72
N ALA A 396 15.34 25.09 -60.82
CA ALA A 396 14.83 25.83 -61.99
C ALA A 396 15.39 27.27 -62.08
N GLY A 397 15.65 27.91 -60.94
CA GLY A 397 16.18 29.28 -60.83
C GLY A 397 17.65 29.46 -61.24
N GLY A 398 18.34 28.40 -61.67
CA GLY A 398 19.74 28.44 -62.14
C GLY A 398 19.91 28.75 -63.63
N THR A 399 18.85 28.81 -64.44
CA THR A 399 18.95 28.92 -65.91
C THR A 399 18.18 30.08 -66.54
N THR A 400 17.54 30.96 -65.76
CA THR A 400 16.59 31.94 -66.32
C THR A 400 16.90 33.38 -65.92
N ARG A 401 17.99 33.94 -66.44
CA ARG A 401 18.25 35.39 -66.35
C ARG A 401 18.66 36.09 -67.67
N VAL A 402 18.47 35.43 -68.83
CA VAL A 402 18.80 36.02 -70.16
C VAL A 402 17.59 36.11 -71.11
N ALA A 403 16.35 35.86 -70.67
CA ALA A 403 15.18 35.92 -71.55
C ALA A 403 14.07 36.82 -70.97
N ALA A 404 14.43 38.05 -70.58
CA ALA A 404 13.47 39.05 -70.10
C ALA A 404 12.86 39.94 -71.20
N ASP A 405 13.09 39.64 -72.48
CA ASP A 405 12.53 40.38 -73.62
C ASP A 405 11.97 39.43 -74.69
N ALA A 406 10.99 38.59 -74.33
CA ALA A 406 10.01 38.07 -75.30
C ALA A 406 8.90 37.30 -74.58
N SER A 407 7.67 37.75 -74.77
CA SER A 407 6.42 37.00 -74.57
C SER A 407 5.86 36.99 -73.15
N ALA A 408 5.03 38.00 -72.88
CA ALA A 408 3.82 37.80 -72.10
C ALA A 408 2.99 36.67 -72.74
N GLN A 409 2.98 35.48 -72.14
CA GLN A 409 1.97 34.45 -72.36
C GLN A 409 2.00 33.45 -71.19
N ALA A 410 0.95 33.56 -70.37
CA ALA A 410 0.31 32.52 -69.57
C ALA A 410 1.21 31.49 -68.84
N ALA A 411 1.14 31.52 -67.51
CA ALA A 411 1.20 30.28 -66.72
C ALA A 411 0.36 29.20 -67.42
N PRO A 412 0.72 27.91 -67.40
CA PRO A 412 -0.07 26.89 -68.07
C PRO A 412 -1.49 26.91 -67.47
N ALA A 413 -2.43 27.49 -68.20
CA ALA A 413 -3.83 27.49 -67.82
C ALA A 413 -4.29 26.04 -67.87
N LEU A 414 -4.92 25.58 -66.78
CA LEU A 414 -5.56 24.27 -66.69
C LEU A 414 -6.30 23.97 -67.99
N THR A 415 -6.10 22.79 -68.57
CA THR A 415 -6.83 22.42 -69.78
C THR A 415 -8.34 22.44 -69.51
N PRO A 416 -9.21 22.67 -70.51
CA PRO A 416 -10.66 22.58 -70.34
C PRO A 416 -11.11 21.22 -69.77
N ALA A 417 -10.37 20.15 -70.04
CA ALA A 417 -10.62 18.82 -69.49
C ALA A 417 -10.27 18.74 -67.99
N ASP A 418 -9.12 19.29 -67.58
CA ASP A 418 -8.67 19.28 -66.19
C ASP A 418 -9.54 20.18 -65.30
N SER A 419 -9.95 21.35 -65.80
CA SER A 419 -10.90 22.23 -65.09
C SER A 419 -12.28 21.58 -64.90
N ALA A 420 -12.81 20.88 -65.91
CA ALA A 420 -14.06 20.13 -65.79
C ALA A 420 -13.95 18.92 -64.84
N LYS A 421 -12.77 18.31 -64.74
CA LYS A 421 -12.48 17.22 -63.78
C LYS A 421 -12.36 17.75 -62.35
N LEU A 422 -11.66 18.88 -62.18
CA LEU A 422 -11.51 19.59 -60.91
C LEU A 422 -12.87 19.99 -60.33
N ALA A 423 -13.73 20.64 -61.14
CA ALA A 423 -15.07 21.02 -60.73
C ALA A 423 -15.92 19.81 -60.28
N ARG A 424 -15.80 18.68 -60.99
CA ARG A 424 -16.49 17.42 -60.62
C ARG A 424 -15.97 16.84 -59.29
N LEU A 425 -14.67 16.88 -59.04
CA LEU A 425 -14.08 16.40 -57.78
C LEU A 425 -14.53 17.26 -56.60
N VAL A 426 -14.46 18.58 -56.72
CA VAL A 426 -14.91 19.52 -55.69
C VAL A 426 -16.40 19.37 -55.40
N ALA A 427 -17.23 19.20 -56.44
CA ALA A 427 -18.66 18.96 -56.27
C ALA A 427 -18.94 17.65 -55.52
N ARG A 428 -18.26 16.56 -55.88
CA ARG A 428 -18.37 15.27 -55.18
C ARG A 428 -17.90 15.35 -53.73
N ALA A 429 -16.80 16.07 -53.48
CA ALA A 429 -16.27 16.28 -52.13
C ALA A 429 -17.29 16.98 -51.22
N LYS A 430 -17.97 18.02 -51.73
CA LYS A 430 -19.05 18.72 -51.00
C LYS A 430 -20.26 17.81 -50.71
N VAL A 431 -20.56 16.86 -51.59
CA VAL A 431 -21.65 15.90 -51.36
C VAL A 431 -21.24 14.87 -50.30
N ALA A 432 -20.02 14.31 -50.40
CA ALA A 432 -19.47 13.41 -49.41
C ALA A 432 -19.40 14.06 -48.02
N ALA A 433 -18.94 15.31 -47.94
CA ALA A 433 -18.87 16.06 -46.69
C ALA A 433 -20.24 16.22 -46.03
N ARG A 434 -21.28 16.55 -46.82
CA ARG A 434 -22.66 16.70 -46.31
C ARG A 434 -23.29 15.38 -45.87
N LYS A 435 -22.84 14.27 -46.44
CA LYS A 435 -23.32 12.92 -46.11
C LYS A 435 -22.65 12.33 -44.86
N GLY A 436 -21.53 12.92 -44.42
CA GLY A 436 -20.72 12.39 -43.30
C GLY A 436 -19.61 11.45 -43.73
N ASP A 437 -19.41 11.25 -45.04
CA ASP A 437 -18.31 10.48 -45.61
C ASP A 437 -17.02 11.34 -45.58
N ILE A 438 -16.56 11.71 -44.38
CA ILE A 438 -15.50 12.71 -44.19
C ILE A 438 -14.12 12.13 -44.52
N MET A 439 -13.73 11.01 -43.89
CA MET A 439 -12.49 10.27 -44.15
C MET A 439 -12.72 8.81 -44.58
N LEU A 440 -13.91 8.27 -44.36
CA LEU A 440 -14.33 6.95 -44.83
C LEU A 440 -15.49 7.08 -45.83
N PRO A 441 -15.60 6.19 -46.84
CA PRO A 441 -14.63 5.15 -47.23
C PRO A 441 -13.45 5.72 -48.06
N PRO A 442 -12.29 5.05 -48.09
CA PRO A 442 -11.10 5.55 -48.79
C PRO A 442 -11.35 5.76 -50.29
N GLY A 443 -10.78 6.85 -50.83
CA GLY A 443 -10.86 7.22 -52.24
C GLY A 443 -12.17 7.91 -52.67
N ASN A 444 -13.22 7.83 -51.86
CA ASN A 444 -14.49 8.53 -52.09
C ASN A 444 -14.88 9.47 -50.94
N SER A 445 -14.02 9.59 -49.92
CA SER A 445 -14.22 10.49 -48.80
C SER A 445 -14.07 11.96 -49.23
N ALA A 446 -14.70 12.87 -48.49
CA ALA A 446 -14.58 14.31 -48.73
C ALA A 446 -13.12 14.76 -48.69
N TYR A 447 -12.36 14.27 -47.71
CA TYR A 447 -10.94 14.55 -47.57
C TYR A 447 -10.14 14.11 -48.81
N ASP A 448 -10.31 12.87 -49.26
CA ASP A 448 -9.59 12.33 -50.41
C ASP A 448 -9.95 13.06 -51.71
N LEU A 449 -11.23 13.39 -51.90
CA LEU A 449 -11.70 14.09 -53.09
C LEU A 449 -11.18 15.52 -53.17
N TYR A 450 -11.10 16.24 -52.04
CA TYR A 450 -10.46 17.56 -52.01
C TYR A 450 -8.94 17.48 -52.23
N ARG A 451 -8.25 16.47 -51.68
CA ARG A 451 -6.82 16.27 -51.95
C ARG A 451 -6.57 15.90 -53.41
N ALA A 452 -7.42 15.08 -54.02
CA ALA A 452 -7.35 14.76 -55.44
C ALA A 452 -7.57 16.00 -56.32
N ALA A 453 -8.47 16.91 -55.92
CA ALA A 453 -8.65 18.21 -56.57
C ALA A 453 -7.38 19.09 -56.48
N LEU A 454 -6.75 19.15 -55.31
CA LEU A 454 -5.48 19.88 -55.13
C LEU A 454 -4.30 19.24 -55.87
N GLY A 455 -4.36 17.94 -56.16
CA GLY A 455 -3.39 17.29 -57.04
C GLY A 455 -3.47 17.74 -58.50
N ILE A 456 -4.62 18.27 -58.94
CA ILE A 456 -4.81 18.85 -60.28
C ILE A 456 -4.46 20.35 -60.27
N ASP A 457 -4.91 21.07 -59.25
CA ASP A 457 -4.60 22.50 -59.05
C ASP A 457 -4.30 22.75 -57.57
N GLY A 458 -3.02 22.86 -57.23
CA GLY A 458 -2.55 23.07 -55.85
C GLY A 458 -3.03 24.39 -55.23
N ASN A 459 -3.40 25.37 -56.06
CA ASN A 459 -3.87 26.69 -55.64
C ASN A 459 -5.40 26.86 -55.74
N ASN A 460 -6.14 25.76 -55.94
CA ASN A 460 -7.59 25.84 -56.03
C ASN A 460 -8.22 26.30 -54.71
N ALA A 461 -8.68 27.55 -54.68
CA ALA A 461 -9.23 28.18 -53.47
C ALA A 461 -10.43 27.42 -52.90
N GLU A 462 -11.26 26.81 -53.75
CA GLU A 462 -12.47 26.10 -53.33
C GLU A 462 -12.15 24.75 -52.67
N ALA A 463 -11.16 24.02 -53.17
CA ALA A 463 -10.68 22.78 -52.58
C ALA A 463 -9.93 23.03 -51.25
N GLN A 464 -9.11 24.09 -51.19
CA GLN A 464 -8.45 24.49 -49.93
C GLN A 464 -9.47 24.92 -48.87
N ALA A 465 -10.47 25.73 -49.25
CA ALA A 465 -11.54 26.14 -48.35
C ALA A 465 -12.36 24.92 -47.87
N GLY A 466 -12.63 23.97 -48.76
CA GLY A 466 -13.31 22.71 -48.44
C GLY A 466 -12.58 21.90 -47.36
N LEU A 467 -11.27 21.69 -47.50
CA LEU A 467 -10.46 20.98 -46.50
C LEU A 467 -10.45 21.70 -45.15
N ARG A 468 -10.29 23.03 -45.14
CA ARG A 468 -10.31 23.84 -43.91
C ARG A 468 -11.67 23.80 -43.21
N ALA A 469 -12.76 23.57 -43.95
CA ALA A 469 -14.11 23.49 -43.40
C ALA A 469 -14.42 22.11 -42.79
N LEU A 470 -13.69 21.05 -43.13
CA LEU A 470 -14.01 19.67 -42.69
C LEU A 470 -14.10 19.52 -41.16
N PRO A 471 -13.17 20.05 -40.33
CA PRO A 471 -13.29 19.92 -38.88
C PRO A 471 -14.59 20.53 -38.33
N GLN A 472 -15.00 21.70 -38.84
CA GLN A 472 -16.26 22.32 -38.41
C GLN A 472 -17.47 21.51 -38.86
N ILE A 473 -17.47 21.02 -40.11
CA ILE A 473 -18.53 20.15 -40.63
C ILE A 473 -18.68 18.88 -39.78
N THR A 474 -17.56 18.28 -39.35
CA THR A 474 -17.55 17.10 -38.48
C THR A 474 -18.12 17.41 -37.09
N ARG A 475 -17.78 18.57 -36.50
CA ARG A 475 -18.37 19.02 -35.21
C ARG A 475 -19.87 19.23 -35.30
N ASP A 476 -20.36 19.84 -36.38
CA ASP A 476 -21.80 20.05 -36.60
C ASP A 476 -22.55 18.72 -36.72
N GLN A 477 -21.94 17.74 -37.40
CA GLN A 477 -22.51 16.40 -37.54
C GLN A 477 -22.49 15.61 -36.24
N PHE A 478 -21.43 15.71 -35.45
CA PHE A 478 -21.37 15.17 -34.09
C PHE A 478 -22.51 15.71 -33.22
N GLN A 479 -22.71 17.02 -33.20
CA GLN A 479 -23.79 17.65 -32.41
C GLN A 479 -25.18 17.26 -32.90
N ARG A 480 -25.35 17.01 -34.21
CA ARG A 480 -26.59 16.47 -34.75
C ARG A 480 -26.81 15.03 -34.31
N ALA A 481 -25.78 14.19 -34.38
CA ALA A 481 -25.84 12.79 -33.96
C ALA A 481 -26.21 12.66 -32.48
N LEU A 482 -25.66 13.51 -31.60
CA LEU A 482 -26.05 13.55 -30.19
C LEU A 482 -27.53 13.94 -29.99
N ARG A 483 -28.04 14.92 -30.75
CA ARG A 483 -29.46 15.32 -30.67
C ARG A 483 -30.42 14.24 -31.19
N GLU A 484 -29.94 13.42 -32.11
CA GLU A 484 -30.69 12.29 -32.68
C GLU A 484 -30.50 10.98 -31.87
N ASP A 485 -29.78 11.03 -30.74
CA ASP A 485 -29.41 9.87 -29.89
C ASP A 485 -28.63 8.78 -30.66
N ASN A 486 -27.97 9.14 -31.76
CA ASN A 486 -27.14 8.25 -32.55
C ASN A 486 -25.68 8.31 -32.05
N LEU A 487 -25.45 7.67 -30.90
CA LEU A 487 -24.17 7.71 -30.20
C LEU A 487 -23.03 7.03 -30.98
N ASP A 488 -23.33 6.01 -31.79
CA ASP A 488 -22.34 5.33 -32.63
C ASP A 488 -21.81 6.28 -33.72
N HIS A 489 -22.71 6.99 -34.40
CA HIS A 489 -22.31 7.99 -35.39
C HIS A 489 -21.57 9.18 -34.74
N ALA A 490 -21.97 9.59 -33.53
CA ALA A 490 -21.23 10.59 -32.76
C ALA A 490 -19.81 10.11 -32.41
N HIS A 491 -19.64 8.83 -32.05
CA HIS A 491 -18.33 8.24 -31.81
C HIS A 491 -17.45 8.30 -33.07
N ASP A 492 -17.98 7.87 -34.22
CA ASP A 492 -17.25 7.89 -35.49
C ASP A 492 -16.85 9.32 -35.90
N MET A 493 -17.73 10.30 -35.69
CA MET A 493 -17.43 11.71 -35.96
C MET A 493 -16.35 12.26 -35.03
N LEU A 494 -16.36 11.90 -33.75
CA LEU A 494 -15.30 12.29 -32.81
C LEU A 494 -13.94 11.69 -33.22
N ALA A 495 -13.89 10.40 -33.53
CA ALA A 495 -12.68 9.74 -34.02
C ALA A 495 -12.16 10.39 -35.31
N THR A 496 -13.07 10.74 -36.23
CA THR A 496 -12.72 11.43 -37.47
C THR A 496 -12.18 12.83 -37.21
N LEU A 497 -12.75 13.57 -36.25
CA LEU A 497 -12.26 14.90 -35.87
C LEU A 497 -10.85 14.84 -35.28
N GLU A 498 -10.59 13.86 -34.41
CA GLU A 498 -9.27 13.64 -33.80
C GLU A 498 -8.20 13.27 -34.84
N GLN A 499 -8.59 12.59 -35.93
CA GLN A 499 -7.70 12.31 -37.07
C GLN A 499 -7.47 13.53 -37.96
N LEU A 500 -8.48 14.38 -38.15
CA LEU A 500 -8.39 15.60 -38.95
C LEU A 500 -7.54 16.69 -38.29
N ASP A 501 -7.67 16.85 -36.97
CA ASP A 501 -6.97 17.86 -36.18
C ASP A 501 -6.48 17.29 -34.84
N PRO A 502 -5.35 16.53 -34.86
CA PRO A 502 -4.78 15.94 -33.66
C PRO A 502 -4.28 17.02 -32.70
N GLY A 503 -5.10 17.36 -31.71
CA GLY A 503 -4.79 18.42 -30.73
C GLY A 503 -5.87 19.49 -30.59
N ASP A 504 -6.99 19.37 -31.29
CA ASP A 504 -8.14 20.26 -31.13
C ASP A 504 -8.59 20.32 -29.65
N PRO A 505 -8.57 21.50 -28.99
CA PRO A 505 -9.02 21.63 -27.61
C PRO A 505 -10.51 21.29 -27.44
N ALA A 506 -11.31 21.37 -28.50
CA ALA A 506 -12.71 20.96 -28.46
C ALA A 506 -12.87 19.45 -28.33
N ALA A 507 -11.90 18.63 -28.75
CA ALA A 507 -12.00 17.17 -28.73
C ALA A 507 -12.23 16.62 -27.31
N ALA A 508 -11.54 17.18 -26.29
CA ALA A 508 -11.74 16.78 -24.90
C ALA A 508 -13.18 17.08 -24.42
N THR A 509 -13.73 18.23 -24.82
CA THR A 509 -15.10 18.63 -24.48
C THR A 509 -16.12 17.72 -25.17
N LEU A 510 -15.91 17.42 -26.46
CA LEU A 510 -16.80 16.54 -27.23
C LEU A 510 -16.75 15.10 -26.71
N ARG A 511 -15.57 14.61 -26.33
CA ARG A 511 -15.41 13.30 -25.68
C ARG A 511 -16.17 13.22 -24.37
N HIS A 512 -16.10 14.28 -23.56
CA HIS A 512 -16.88 14.35 -22.33
C HIS A 512 -18.40 14.35 -22.61
N GLN A 513 -18.87 15.13 -23.59
CA GLN A 513 -20.28 15.16 -23.97
C GLN A 513 -20.78 13.78 -24.43
N LEU A 514 -20.00 13.07 -25.24
CA LEU A 514 -20.34 11.71 -25.68
C LEU A 514 -20.34 10.73 -24.50
N GLY A 515 -19.35 10.81 -23.61
CA GLY A 515 -19.28 9.99 -22.40
C GLY A 515 -20.49 10.21 -21.48
N SER A 516 -20.89 11.47 -21.26
CA SER A 516 -22.09 11.81 -20.51
C SER A 516 -23.36 11.26 -21.16
N ALA A 517 -23.48 11.31 -22.50
CA ALA A 517 -24.63 10.75 -23.21
C ALA A 517 -24.71 9.21 -23.08
N TRP A 518 -23.58 8.52 -23.08
CA TRP A 518 -23.53 7.07 -22.80
C TRP A 518 -23.95 6.73 -21.37
N LEU A 519 -23.60 7.56 -20.38
CA LEU A 519 -24.06 7.40 -19.00
C LEU A 519 -25.58 7.59 -18.89
N ASP A 520 -26.12 8.62 -19.54
CA ASP A 520 -27.57 8.86 -19.57
C ASP A 520 -28.32 7.69 -20.23
N ARG A 521 -27.74 7.10 -21.27
CA ARG A 521 -28.27 5.89 -21.92
C ARG A 521 -28.19 4.65 -21.03
N ALA A 522 -27.10 4.50 -20.26
CA ALA A 522 -26.98 3.43 -19.26
C ALA A 522 -28.08 3.56 -18.18
N ASP A 523 -28.30 4.79 -17.68
CA ASP A 523 -29.37 5.10 -16.74
C ASP A 523 -30.77 4.75 -17.29
N HIS A 524 -31.01 5.06 -18.57
CA HIS A 524 -32.25 4.70 -19.25
C HIS A 524 -32.46 3.18 -19.30
N TYR A 525 -31.44 2.40 -19.68
CA TYR A 525 -31.52 0.94 -19.70
C TYR A 525 -31.73 0.32 -18.32
N ILE A 526 -31.14 0.89 -17.26
CA ILE A 526 -31.41 0.47 -15.88
C ILE A 526 -32.89 0.65 -15.55
N GLY A 527 -33.50 1.79 -15.95
CA GLY A 527 -34.92 2.05 -15.77
C GLY A 527 -35.84 1.08 -16.50
N LEU A 528 -35.38 0.51 -17.62
CA LEU A 528 -36.09 -0.51 -18.40
C LEU A 528 -35.83 -1.95 -17.90
N GLY A 529 -34.90 -2.15 -16.96
CA GLY A 529 -34.47 -3.47 -16.50
C GLY A 529 -33.52 -4.19 -17.48
N GLU A 530 -33.02 -3.51 -18.51
CA GLU A 530 -32.10 -4.07 -19.51
C GLU A 530 -30.64 -3.99 -19.05
N LEU A 531 -30.29 -4.76 -18.01
CA LEU A 531 -28.97 -4.69 -17.36
C LEU A 531 -27.80 -4.97 -18.31
N ALA A 532 -27.98 -5.85 -19.31
CA ALA A 532 -26.94 -6.14 -20.30
C ALA A 532 -26.63 -4.93 -21.20
N ALA A 533 -27.67 -4.20 -21.61
CA ALA A 533 -27.53 -2.98 -22.42
C ALA A 533 -26.95 -1.83 -21.57
N ALA A 534 -27.35 -1.73 -20.29
CA ALA A 534 -26.79 -0.77 -19.34
C ALA A 534 -25.28 -0.98 -19.14
N ARG A 535 -24.82 -2.24 -18.96
CA ARG A 535 -23.39 -2.56 -18.86
C ARG A 535 -22.62 -2.23 -20.13
N ALA A 536 -23.22 -2.47 -21.31
CA ALA A 536 -22.60 -2.13 -22.57
C ALA A 536 -22.38 -0.61 -22.70
N ALA A 537 -23.40 0.19 -22.39
CA ALA A 537 -23.32 1.64 -22.39
C ALA A 537 -22.31 2.18 -21.35
N LEU A 538 -22.28 1.61 -20.14
CA LEU A 538 -21.31 1.98 -19.10
C LEU A 538 -19.86 1.74 -19.54
N ARG A 539 -19.58 0.65 -20.26
CA ARG A 539 -18.22 0.38 -20.77
C ARG A 539 -17.78 1.44 -21.78
N GLU A 540 -18.66 1.91 -22.64
CA GLU A 540 -18.32 2.98 -23.59
C GLU A 540 -18.08 4.31 -22.86
N ALA A 541 -18.89 4.64 -21.85
CA ALA A 541 -18.65 5.79 -20.99
C ALA A 541 -17.29 5.73 -20.27
N GLN A 542 -16.92 4.57 -19.71
CA GLN A 542 -15.62 4.37 -19.03
C GLN A 542 -14.42 4.61 -19.96
N ARG A 543 -14.55 4.27 -21.25
CA ARG A 543 -13.48 4.51 -22.23
C ARG A 543 -13.33 5.98 -22.60
N LEU A 544 -14.43 6.72 -22.60
CA LEU A 544 -14.46 8.13 -23.01
C LEU A 544 -14.15 9.09 -21.85
N VAL A 545 -14.66 8.79 -20.64
CA VAL A 545 -14.57 9.66 -19.46
C VAL A 545 -14.23 8.86 -18.19
N PRO A 546 -13.05 8.23 -18.10
CA PRO A 546 -12.71 7.32 -16.99
C PRO A 546 -12.76 7.97 -15.60
N ASP A 547 -12.57 9.29 -15.52
CA ASP A 547 -12.54 10.04 -14.26
C ASP A 547 -13.91 10.63 -13.86
N ASP A 548 -14.99 10.37 -14.61
CA ASP A 548 -16.33 10.87 -14.29
C ASP A 548 -16.91 10.13 -13.07
N PRO A 549 -17.25 10.83 -11.97
CA PRO A 549 -17.75 10.18 -10.75
C PRO A 549 -19.06 9.39 -10.97
N ARG A 550 -19.87 9.78 -11.96
CA ARG A 550 -21.14 9.10 -12.30
C ARG A 550 -20.94 7.64 -12.71
N ILE A 551 -19.74 7.27 -13.19
CA ILE A 551 -19.43 5.87 -13.53
C ILE A 551 -19.64 4.95 -12.33
N SER A 552 -19.14 5.35 -11.15
CA SER A 552 -19.26 4.54 -9.93
C SER A 552 -20.70 4.42 -9.43
N GLU A 553 -21.50 5.48 -9.61
CA GLU A 553 -22.91 5.51 -9.23
C GLU A 553 -23.77 4.59 -10.12
N VAL A 554 -23.54 4.65 -11.44
CA VAL A 554 -24.23 3.80 -12.42
C VAL A 554 -23.85 2.33 -12.23
N ASP A 555 -22.57 2.04 -12.00
CA ASP A 555 -22.07 0.68 -11.73
C ASP A 555 -22.71 0.06 -10.48
N ALA A 556 -22.77 0.81 -9.38
CA ALA A 556 -23.42 0.37 -8.14
C ALA A 556 -24.92 0.07 -8.33
N ARG A 557 -25.63 0.86 -9.15
CA ARG A 557 -27.05 0.66 -9.45
C ARG A 557 -27.30 -0.56 -10.34
N ILE A 558 -26.41 -0.86 -11.28
CA ILE A 558 -26.47 -2.09 -12.07
C ILE A 558 -26.31 -3.31 -11.15
N HIS A 559 -25.38 -3.26 -10.20
CA HIS A 559 -25.13 -4.36 -9.26
C HIS A 559 -26.21 -4.54 -8.19
N HIS A 560 -26.97 -3.50 -7.86
CA HIS A 560 -28.09 -3.61 -6.92
C HIS A 560 -29.33 -4.29 -7.53
N ASN A 561 -29.44 -4.30 -8.86
CA ASN A 561 -30.57 -4.90 -9.60
C ASN A 561 -30.27 -6.29 -10.19
N ASP A 562 -29.05 -6.83 -10.01
CA ASP A 562 -28.73 -8.26 -10.20
C ASP A 562 -29.22 -9.09 -9.01
#